data_AF-A0A0S9E2A1-F1
#
_entry.id   AF-A0A0S9E2A1-F1
#
_cell.length_a   1.000
_cell.length_b   1.000
_cell.length_c   1.000
_cell.angle_alpha   90.00
_cell.angle_beta   90.00
_cell.angle_gamma   90.00
#
_symmetry.space_group_name_H-M   'P 1'
#
loop_
_entity.id
_entity.type
_entity.pdbx_description
1 polymer ?
#
loop_
_entity_poly.entity_id
_entity_poly.type
_entity_poly.pdbx_seq_one_letter_code
_entity_poly.pdbx_strand_id
1 'polypeptide(L)'
;MAIATDLPSPDPTPGLPPRPQPRNPSDLFWSFTWLALQGFGGVLAVVQRELVEKKRWMTNEEFVEDWAVAQIMPGPNVVNLSIMIGDRYFGLRGAFAALAGMLTFPLMLVLALAVIYAEFSSHPAVAGALRGMGAVAAGLIAGVGIKLFVSIKKHPLGRPLCVAFVILTVITMAVLRWPLLWILPVVGGAACLLTWRKLAP
;
A
#
# COMPACT_ATOMS: atom_id res chain seq x y z
N MET A 1 34.32 28.87 21.80
CA MET A 1 32.94 29.19 21.40
C MET A 1 32.48 28.13 20.39
N ALA A 2 31.92 27.03 20.91
CA ALA A 2 31.01 26.07 20.25
C ALA A 2 30.73 25.00 21.32
N ILE A 3 29.73 25.27 22.15
CA ILE A 3 29.25 24.39 23.21
C ILE A 3 28.61 23.19 22.51
N ALA A 4 29.27 22.04 22.55
CA ALA A 4 28.66 20.77 22.25
C ALA A 4 27.64 20.50 23.35
N THR A 5 26.37 20.75 23.06
CA THR A 5 25.26 20.33 23.92
C THR A 5 25.17 18.81 23.82
N ASP A 6 25.91 18.11 24.68
CA ASP A 6 25.64 16.72 25.06
C ASP A 6 24.25 16.68 25.69
N LEU A 7 23.23 16.46 24.85
CA LEU A 7 21.93 16.02 25.35
C LEU A 7 22.12 14.60 25.89
N PRO A 8 21.76 14.32 27.16
CA PRO A 8 21.79 12.96 27.68
C PRO A 8 20.96 12.07 26.74
N SER A 9 21.58 11.05 26.16
CA SER A 9 20.81 9.97 25.54
C SER A 9 19.87 9.44 26.61
N PRO A 10 18.54 9.37 26.38
CA PRO A 10 17.61 8.89 27.38
C PRO A 10 18.09 7.52 27.86
N ASP A 11 18.35 7.42 29.16
CA ASP A 11 18.73 6.17 29.81
C ASP A 11 17.70 5.09 29.42
N PRO A 12 18.14 3.88 29.05
CA PRO A 12 17.22 2.81 28.69
C PRO A 12 16.31 2.54 29.89
N THR A 13 15.01 2.81 29.72
CA THR A 13 13.98 2.55 30.72
C THR A 13 14.11 1.11 31.22
N PRO A 14 14.40 0.88 32.52
CA PRO A 14 14.60 -0.48 33.02
C PRO A 14 13.29 -1.25 32.93
N GLY A 15 13.22 -2.28 32.08
CA GLY A 15 12.17 -3.30 32.18
C GLY A 15 11.44 -3.75 30.90
N LEU A 16 11.72 -3.19 29.72
CA LEU A 16 11.15 -3.75 28.48
C LEU A 16 12.11 -4.78 27.86
N PRO A 17 11.67 -6.01 27.55
CA PRO A 17 12.51 -6.98 26.85
C PRO A 17 13.01 -6.38 25.52
N PRO A 18 14.27 -6.64 25.11
CA PRO A 18 14.81 -6.12 23.86
C PRO A 18 13.89 -6.50 22.70
N ARG A 19 13.47 -5.50 21.92
CA ARG A 19 12.61 -5.77 20.76
C ARG A 19 13.37 -6.65 19.76
N PRO A 20 12.70 -7.60 19.09
CA PRO A 20 13.30 -8.32 17.98
C PRO A 20 13.70 -7.30 16.90
N GLN A 21 14.96 -7.28 16.52
CA GLN A 21 15.48 -6.47 15.42
C GLN A 21 15.90 -7.39 14.28
N PRO A 22 15.88 -6.94 13.01
CA PRO A 22 16.49 -7.70 11.92
C PRO A 22 17.97 -7.94 12.25
N ARG A 23 18.43 -9.19 12.11
CA ARG A 23 19.80 -9.55 12.53
C ARG A 23 20.80 -9.13 11.46
N ASN A 24 20.41 -9.33 10.20
CA ASN A 24 21.23 -9.02 9.02
C ASN A 24 20.42 -8.29 7.93
N PRO A 25 21.09 -7.56 7.00
CA PRO A 25 20.44 -6.97 5.83
C PRO A 25 19.72 -8.00 4.94
N SER A 26 20.17 -9.26 4.95
CA SER A 26 19.49 -10.37 4.26
C SER A 26 18.11 -10.69 4.84
N ASP A 27 17.91 -10.54 6.16
CA ASP A 27 16.61 -10.75 6.79
C ASP A 27 15.61 -9.69 6.33
N LEU A 28 16.12 -8.49 6.10
CA LEU A 28 15.38 -7.37 5.58
C LEU A 28 14.94 -7.63 4.13
N PHE A 29 15.88 -8.07 3.29
CA PHE A 29 15.62 -8.49 1.91
C PHE A 29 14.48 -9.53 1.85
N TRP A 30 14.59 -10.62 2.61
CA TRP A 30 13.59 -11.68 2.60
C TRP A 30 12.24 -11.25 3.19
N SER A 31 12.24 -10.44 4.25
CA SER A 31 11.00 -9.95 4.85
C SER A 31 10.25 -9.02 3.90
N PHE A 32 10.94 -8.10 3.22
CA PHE A 32 10.30 -7.22 2.24
C PHE A 32 9.91 -7.94 0.94
N THR A 33 10.66 -8.97 0.54
CA THR A 33 10.25 -9.88 -0.54
C THR A 33 8.90 -10.54 -0.23
N TRP A 34 8.76 -11.10 0.98
CA TRP A 34 7.53 -11.76 1.40
C TRP A 34 6.35 -10.80 1.49
N LEU A 35 6.59 -9.58 1.99
CA LEU A 35 5.62 -8.49 1.99
C LEU A 35 5.15 -8.13 0.57
N ALA A 36 6.09 -8.00 -0.37
CA ALA A 36 5.77 -7.63 -1.75
C ALA A 36 4.89 -8.69 -2.44
N LEU A 37 5.09 -9.98 -2.12
CA LEU A 37 4.29 -11.08 -2.64
C LEU A 37 2.87 -11.17 -2.06
N GLN A 38 2.59 -10.50 -0.95
CA GLN A 38 1.30 -10.56 -0.25
C GLN A 38 0.45 -9.30 -0.41
N GLY A 39 0.90 -8.33 -1.22
CA GLY A 39 0.26 -7.03 -1.41
C GLY A 39 -1.06 -7.02 -2.20
N PHE A 40 -1.94 -8.02 -2.03
CA PHE A 40 -3.22 -8.09 -2.74
C PHE A 40 -4.38 -7.57 -1.88
N GLY A 41 -5.07 -6.53 -2.35
CA GLY A 41 -6.39 -6.12 -1.82
C GLY A 41 -6.42 -5.55 -0.39
N GLY A 42 -5.27 -5.21 0.21
CA GLY A 42 -5.22 -4.72 1.59
C GLY A 42 -3.81 -4.52 2.12
N VAL A 43 -2.92 -3.92 1.32
CA VAL A 43 -1.47 -3.90 1.58
C VAL A 43 -1.12 -3.29 2.93
N LEU A 44 -1.80 -2.21 3.34
CA LEU A 44 -1.60 -1.58 4.65
C LEU A 44 -1.76 -2.58 5.81
N ALA A 45 -2.85 -3.35 5.80
CA ALA A 45 -3.12 -4.33 6.85
C ALA A 45 -2.10 -5.48 6.84
N VAL A 46 -1.65 -5.89 5.65
CA VAL A 46 -0.60 -6.92 5.48
C VAL A 46 0.74 -6.43 6.05
N VAL A 47 1.14 -5.21 5.69
CA VAL A 47 2.39 -4.60 6.14
C VAL A 47 2.37 -4.39 7.65
N GLN A 48 1.29 -3.83 8.19
CA GLN A 48 1.10 -3.64 9.63
C GLN A 48 1.19 -4.98 10.38
N ARG A 49 0.46 -6.00 9.92
CA ARG A 49 0.47 -7.34 10.53
C ARG A 49 1.87 -7.97 10.51
N GLU A 50 2.60 -7.86 9.41
CA GLU A 50 3.93 -8.46 9.31
C GLU A 50 4.93 -7.73 10.20
N LEU A 51 4.98 -6.39 10.15
CA LEU A 51 5.99 -5.58 10.86
C LEU A 51 5.69 -5.44 12.36
N VAL A 52 4.43 -5.23 12.72
CA VAL A 52 3.98 -4.97 14.10
C VAL A 52 3.63 -6.27 14.82
N GLU A 53 2.76 -7.12 14.25
CA GLU A 53 2.24 -8.29 14.97
C GLU A 53 3.21 -9.49 14.93
N LYS A 54 3.69 -9.85 13.74
CA LYS A 54 4.55 -11.04 13.56
C LYS A 54 6.01 -10.77 13.90
N LYS A 55 6.62 -9.77 13.26
CA LYS A 55 8.05 -9.46 13.44
C LYS A 55 8.31 -8.63 14.69
N ARG A 56 7.33 -7.84 15.14
CA ARG A 56 7.42 -6.96 16.33
C ARG A 56 8.62 -6.00 16.28
N TRP A 57 8.96 -5.55 15.07
CA TRP A 57 10.06 -4.63 14.81
C TRP A 57 9.75 -3.21 15.28
N MET A 58 8.47 -2.85 15.26
CA MET A 58 7.96 -1.52 15.60
C MET A 58 6.61 -1.63 16.30
N THR A 59 6.24 -0.60 17.08
CA THR A 59 4.91 -0.51 17.67
C THR A 59 3.88 -0.02 16.65
N ASN A 60 2.60 -0.05 17.04
CA ASN A 60 1.53 0.46 16.20
C ASN A 60 1.68 1.96 15.95
N GLU A 61 2.10 2.70 16.98
CA GLU A 61 2.31 4.15 16.94
C GLU A 61 3.44 4.51 15.97
N GLU A 62 4.61 3.86 16.11
CA GLU A 62 5.75 4.05 15.20
C GLU A 62 5.37 3.71 13.75
N PHE A 63 4.61 2.62 13.55
CA PHE A 63 4.14 2.24 12.22
C PHE A 63 3.25 3.31 11.59
N VAL A 64 2.33 3.90 12.36
CA VAL A 64 1.43 4.95 11.86
C VAL A 64 2.20 6.22 11.52
N GLU A 65 3.19 6.60 12.33
CA GLU A 65 4.08 7.73 12.06
C GLU A 65 4.89 7.52 10.76
N ASP A 66 5.58 6.39 10.64
CA ASP A 66 6.37 6.05 9.46
C ASP A 66 5.47 5.93 8.21
N TRP A 67 4.28 5.36 8.34
CA TRP A 67 3.30 5.25 7.25
C TRP A 67 2.75 6.62 6.81
N ALA A 68 2.56 7.56 7.73
CA ALA A 68 2.15 8.92 7.40
C ALA A 68 3.24 9.64 6.60
N VAL A 69 4.50 9.49 6.99
CA VAL A 69 5.65 10.04 6.24
C VAL A 69 5.75 9.39 4.85
N ALA A 70 5.57 8.08 4.76
CA ALA A 70 5.62 7.35 3.49
C ALA A 70 4.54 7.80 2.49
N GLN A 71 3.38 8.31 2.96
CA GLN A 71 2.32 8.88 2.13
C GLN A 71 2.62 10.29 1.62
N ILE A 72 3.45 11.06 2.33
CA ILE A 72 3.86 12.40 1.93
C ILE A 72 4.97 12.31 0.88
N MET A 73 5.83 11.29 0.97
CA MET A 73 6.89 11.04 0.00
C MET A 73 6.31 10.67 -1.38
N PRO A 74 6.85 11.22 -2.48
CA PRO A 74 6.42 10.82 -3.81
C PRO A 74 6.80 9.35 -4.08
N GLY A 75 5.86 8.58 -4.64
CA GLY A 75 6.08 7.20 -5.03
C GLY A 75 5.21 6.19 -4.30
N PRO A 76 5.50 4.88 -4.41
CA PRO A 76 4.72 3.84 -3.76
C PRO A 76 4.98 3.81 -2.25
N ASN A 77 3.95 4.03 -1.43
CA ASN A 77 4.06 4.12 0.03
C ASN A 77 4.84 2.95 0.66
N VAL A 78 4.62 1.72 0.19
CA VAL A 78 5.24 0.51 0.75
C VAL A 78 6.73 0.45 0.44
N VAL A 79 7.15 0.97 -0.72
CA VAL A 79 8.55 1.11 -1.12
C VAL A 79 9.24 2.15 -0.26
N ASN A 80 8.62 3.32 -0.09
CA ASN A 80 9.14 4.40 0.76
C ASN A 80 9.33 3.89 2.20
N LEU A 81 8.33 3.20 2.74
CA LEU A 81 8.40 2.60 4.07
C LEU A 81 9.55 1.57 4.16
N SER A 82 9.73 0.72 3.14
CA SER A 82 10.84 -0.26 3.15
C SER A 82 12.22 0.39 3.21
N ILE A 83 12.40 1.50 2.49
CA ILE A 83 13.65 2.26 2.46
C ILE A 83 13.90 2.90 3.83
N MET A 84 12.89 3.56 4.40
CA MET A 84 12.96 4.17 5.73
C MET A 84 13.32 3.16 6.81
N ILE A 85 12.65 2.01 6.81
CA ILE A 85 12.92 0.92 7.77
C ILE A 85 14.33 0.37 7.57
N GLY A 86 14.75 0.17 6.32
CA GLY A 86 16.10 -0.33 6.03
C GLY A 86 17.20 0.63 6.44
N ASP A 87 16.98 1.93 6.21
CA ASP A 87 17.90 2.98 6.65
C ASP A 87 18.01 3.03 8.18
N ARG A 88 16.87 2.90 8.89
CA ARG A 88 16.84 2.90 10.36
C ARG A 88 17.68 1.77 10.99
N TYR A 89 17.70 0.57 10.40
CA TYR A 89 18.40 -0.58 11.00
C TYR A 89 19.85 -0.75 10.56
N PHE A 90 20.18 -0.51 9.28
CA PHE A 90 21.54 -0.74 8.75
C PHE A 90 22.05 0.40 7.86
N GLY A 91 21.46 1.60 7.97
CA GLY A 91 21.76 2.75 7.12
C GLY A 91 21.51 2.46 5.64
N LEU A 92 22.29 3.11 4.78
CA LEU A 92 22.19 2.96 3.32
C LEU A 92 22.22 1.49 2.84
N ARG A 93 23.01 0.64 3.49
CA ARG A 93 23.09 -0.79 3.12
C ARG A 93 21.77 -1.52 3.39
N GLY A 94 21.10 -1.20 4.48
CA GLY A 94 19.77 -1.74 4.80
C GLY A 94 18.71 -1.20 3.86
N ALA A 95 18.75 0.11 3.55
CA ALA A 95 17.84 0.73 2.59
C ALA A 95 17.88 0.05 1.22
N PHE A 96 19.08 -0.17 0.66
CA PHE A 96 19.24 -0.89 -0.60
C PHE A 96 18.81 -2.36 -0.50
N ALA A 97 19.09 -3.04 0.61
CA ALA A 97 18.67 -4.43 0.79
C ALA A 97 17.13 -4.58 0.88
N ALA A 98 16.47 -3.66 1.59
CA ALA A 98 15.01 -3.61 1.68
C ALA A 98 14.36 -3.38 0.31
N LEU A 99 14.85 -2.37 -0.41
CA LEU A 99 14.39 -2.00 -1.73
C LEU A 99 14.60 -3.14 -2.74
N ALA A 100 15.79 -3.74 -2.73
CA ALA A 100 16.10 -4.88 -3.58
C ALA A 100 15.17 -6.06 -3.28
N GLY A 101 14.91 -6.37 -2.00
CA GLY A 101 13.96 -7.42 -1.62
C GLY A 101 12.55 -7.13 -2.13
N MET A 102 12.11 -5.89 -1.98
CA MET A 102 10.78 -5.47 -2.41
C MET A 102 10.56 -5.54 -3.93
N LEU A 103 11.59 -5.27 -4.73
CA LEU A 103 11.46 -5.18 -6.19
C LEU A 103 11.91 -6.43 -6.94
N THR A 104 12.97 -7.11 -6.49
CA THR A 104 13.66 -8.14 -7.28
C THR A 104 12.75 -9.32 -7.58
N PHE A 105 12.12 -9.91 -6.56
CA PHE A 105 11.35 -11.14 -6.74
C PHE A 105 10.02 -10.91 -7.48
N PRO A 106 9.22 -9.87 -7.15
CA PRO A 106 8.03 -9.56 -7.96
C PRO A 106 8.37 -9.24 -9.41
N LEU A 107 9.46 -8.51 -9.67
CA LEU A 107 9.91 -8.21 -11.02
C LEU A 107 10.32 -9.48 -11.78
N MET A 108 11.10 -10.35 -11.14
CA MET A 108 11.49 -11.65 -11.71
C MET A 108 10.27 -12.52 -12.02
N LEU A 109 9.28 -12.55 -11.13
CA LEU A 109 8.04 -13.31 -11.33
C LEU A 109 7.26 -12.78 -12.54
N VAL A 110 7.09 -11.46 -12.65
CA VAL A 110 6.39 -10.83 -13.78
C VAL A 110 7.14 -11.06 -15.09
N LEU A 111 8.47 -10.94 -15.08
CA LEU A 111 9.29 -11.18 -16.27
C LEU A 111 9.23 -12.66 -16.70
N ALA A 112 9.32 -13.60 -15.76
CA ALA A 112 9.17 -15.03 -16.06
C ALA A 112 7.80 -15.32 -16.69
N LEU A 113 6.72 -14.77 -16.13
CA LEU A 113 5.38 -14.88 -16.71
C LEU A 113 5.29 -14.25 -18.09
N ALA A 114 5.97 -13.13 -18.33
CA ALA A 114 6.01 -12.48 -19.64
C ALA A 114 6.74 -13.33 -20.69
N VAL A 115 7.85 -13.98 -20.34
CA VAL A 115 8.59 -14.88 -21.24
C VAL A 115 7.74 -16.12 -21.56
N ILE A 116 7.16 -16.75 -20.53
CA ILE A 116 6.26 -17.90 -20.72
C ILE A 116 5.07 -17.50 -21.61
N TYR A 117 4.51 -16.31 -21.41
CA TYR A 117 3.44 -15.81 -22.25
C TYR A 117 3.89 -15.62 -23.70
N ALA A 118 5.09 -15.08 -23.95
CA ALA A 118 5.58 -14.88 -25.31
C ALA A 118 5.72 -16.22 -26.07
N GLU A 119 6.26 -17.26 -25.43
CA GLU A 119 6.45 -18.58 -26.04
C GLU A 119 5.14 -19.36 -26.23
N PHE A 120 4.22 -19.28 -25.27
CA PHE A 120 2.99 -20.08 -25.26
C PHE A 120 1.71 -19.29 -25.59
N SER A 121 1.85 -18.07 -26.14
CA SER A 121 0.72 -17.19 -26.48
C SER A 121 -0.29 -17.83 -27.43
N SER A 122 0.15 -18.76 -28.28
CA SER A 122 -0.69 -19.49 -29.24
C SER A 122 -1.50 -20.62 -28.60
N HIS A 123 -1.19 -21.02 -27.35
CA HIS A 123 -1.87 -22.11 -26.68
C HIS A 123 -3.16 -21.62 -26.00
N PRO A 124 -4.35 -22.18 -26.33
CA PRO A 124 -5.63 -21.71 -25.80
C PRO A 124 -5.73 -21.83 -24.27
N ALA A 125 -5.00 -22.77 -23.66
CA ALA A 125 -4.91 -22.92 -22.21
C ALA A 125 -4.29 -21.69 -21.51
N VAL A 126 -3.26 -21.07 -22.11
CA VAL A 126 -2.60 -19.88 -21.53
C VAL A 126 -3.51 -18.66 -21.61
N ALA A 127 -4.21 -18.48 -22.73
CA ALA A 127 -5.23 -17.44 -22.87
C ALA A 127 -6.38 -17.62 -21.86
N GLY A 128 -6.79 -18.87 -21.61
CA GLY A 128 -7.77 -19.21 -20.57
C GLY A 128 -7.30 -18.88 -19.16
N ALA A 129 -6.06 -19.23 -18.81
CA ALA A 129 -5.46 -18.92 -17.51
C ALA A 129 -5.37 -17.40 -17.27
N LEU A 130 -4.93 -16.63 -18.26
CA LEU A 130 -4.86 -15.15 -18.17
C LEU A 130 -6.24 -14.52 -18.00
N ARG A 131 -7.26 -15.02 -18.70
CA ARG A 131 -8.65 -14.59 -18.49
C ARG A 131 -9.12 -14.90 -17.07
N GLY A 132 -8.80 -16.09 -16.56
CA GLY A 132 -9.09 -16.47 -15.18
C GLY A 132 -8.44 -15.53 -14.16
N MET A 133 -7.15 -15.24 -14.33
CA MET A 133 -6.44 -14.26 -13.48
C MET A 133 -7.07 -12.87 -13.56
N GLY A 134 -7.46 -12.42 -14.75
CA GLY A 134 -8.19 -11.15 -14.94
C GLY A 134 -9.52 -11.13 -14.20
N ALA A 135 -10.28 -12.22 -14.24
CA ALA A 135 -11.55 -12.35 -13.51
C ALA A 135 -11.34 -12.34 -11.98
N VAL A 136 -10.30 -13.02 -11.48
CA VAL A 136 -9.92 -13.00 -10.06
C VAL A 136 -9.52 -11.59 -9.61
N ALA A 137 -8.69 -10.89 -10.40
CA ALA A 137 -8.30 -9.51 -10.11
C ALA A 137 -9.50 -8.57 -10.07
N ALA A 138 -10.42 -8.68 -11.04
CA ALA A 138 -11.67 -7.92 -11.04
C ALA A 138 -12.54 -8.23 -9.81
N GLY A 139 -12.66 -9.50 -9.43
CA GLY A 139 -13.38 -9.93 -8.23
C GLY A 139 -12.77 -9.39 -6.94
N LEU A 140 -11.43 -9.35 -6.83
CA LEU A 140 -10.73 -8.77 -5.69
C LEU A 140 -10.97 -7.26 -5.58
N ILE A 141 -10.87 -6.53 -6.70
CA ILE A 141 -11.16 -5.09 -6.76
C ILE A 141 -12.62 -4.83 -6.35
N ALA A 142 -13.55 -5.61 -6.89
CA ALA A 142 -14.96 -5.51 -6.52
C ALA A 142 -15.17 -5.80 -5.02
N GLY A 143 -14.51 -6.81 -4.46
CA GLY A 143 -14.57 -7.14 -3.04
C GLY A 143 -14.07 -6.01 -2.14
N VAL A 144 -12.96 -5.36 -2.49
CA VAL A 144 -12.46 -4.17 -1.79
C VAL A 144 -13.47 -3.02 -1.92
N GLY A 145 -14.01 -2.80 -3.12
CA GLY A 145 -15.04 -1.79 -3.36
C GLY A 145 -16.29 -1.99 -2.50
N ILE A 146 -16.80 -3.23 -2.40
CA ILE A 146 -17.94 -3.57 -1.54
C ILE A 146 -17.61 -3.32 -0.07
N LYS A 147 -16.42 -3.73 0.39
CA LYS A 147 -15.98 -3.48 1.77
C LYS A 147 -15.95 -1.97 2.10
N LEU A 148 -15.43 -1.15 1.18
CA LEU A 148 -15.44 0.31 1.33
C LEU A 148 -16.85 0.89 1.26
N PHE A 149 -17.71 0.36 0.39
CA PHE A 149 -19.11 0.79 0.26
C PHE A 149 -19.91 0.61 1.56
N VAL A 150 -19.66 -0.47 2.31
CA VAL A 150 -20.30 -0.69 3.62
C VAL A 150 -19.89 0.40 4.62
N SER A 151 -18.66 0.93 4.55
CA SER A 151 -18.20 2.03 5.41
C SER A 151 -18.89 3.38 5.13
N ILE A 152 -19.49 3.56 3.94
CA ILE A 152 -20.25 4.76 3.57
C ILE A 152 -21.50 4.96 4.45
N LYS A 153 -21.99 3.92 5.15
CA LYS A 153 -23.15 4.05 6.04
C LYS A 153 -22.99 5.12 7.13
N LYS A 154 -21.75 5.50 7.46
CA LYS A 154 -21.42 6.55 8.44
C LYS A 154 -21.17 7.92 7.80
N HIS A 155 -21.31 8.05 6.48
CA HIS A 155 -20.94 9.27 5.76
C HIS A 155 -22.04 10.36 5.89
N PRO A 156 -21.66 11.61 6.21
CA PRO A 156 -22.58 12.72 6.52
C PRO A 156 -23.45 13.19 5.33
N LEU A 157 -23.11 12.82 4.10
CA LEU A 157 -23.90 13.15 2.89
C LEU A 157 -25.23 12.38 2.78
N GLY A 158 -25.37 11.24 3.47
CA GLY A 158 -26.50 10.33 3.35
C GLY A 158 -26.35 9.29 2.22
N ARG A 159 -26.85 8.07 2.47
CA ARG A 159 -26.74 6.91 1.57
C ARG A 159 -27.18 7.14 0.11
N PRO A 160 -28.30 7.84 -0.20
CA PRO A 160 -28.77 7.94 -1.59
C PRO A 160 -27.86 8.80 -2.47
N LEU A 161 -27.28 9.88 -1.93
CA LEU A 161 -26.36 10.73 -2.68
C LEU A 161 -25.04 10.01 -3.01
N CYS A 162 -24.47 9.28 -2.05
CA CYS A 162 -23.25 8.51 -2.30
C CYS A 162 -23.47 7.40 -3.34
N VAL A 163 -24.63 6.72 -3.31
CA VAL A 163 -25.00 5.73 -4.33
C VAL A 163 -25.17 6.39 -5.71
N ALA A 164 -25.79 7.56 -5.77
CA ALA A 164 -25.93 8.32 -7.03
C ALA A 164 -24.56 8.68 -7.62
N PHE A 165 -23.58 9.10 -6.82
CA PHE A 165 -22.21 9.36 -7.29
C PHE A 165 -21.49 8.11 -7.79
N VAL A 166 -21.65 6.98 -7.12
CA VAL A 166 -21.09 5.70 -7.57
C VAL A 166 -21.69 5.31 -8.92
N ILE A 167 -23.02 5.36 -9.06
CA ILE A 167 -23.72 5.04 -10.30
C ILE A 167 -23.29 5.99 -11.42
N LEU A 168 -23.22 7.30 -11.16
CA LEU A 168 -22.77 8.30 -12.12
C LEU A 168 -21.33 8.03 -12.58
N THR A 169 -20.43 7.69 -11.66
CA THR A 169 -19.03 7.36 -11.98
C THR A 169 -18.95 6.11 -12.85
N VAL A 170 -19.68 5.06 -12.51
CA VAL A 170 -19.73 3.81 -13.28
C VAL A 170 -20.29 4.04 -14.68
N ILE A 171 -21.39 4.80 -14.81
CA ILE A 171 -21.99 5.11 -16.11
C ILE A 171 -21.03 5.95 -16.97
N THR A 172 -20.42 6.99 -16.39
CA THR A 172 -19.50 7.87 -17.13
C THR A 172 -18.26 7.10 -17.60
N MET A 173 -17.75 6.17 -16.78
CA MET A 173 -16.58 5.37 -17.11
C MET A 173 -16.90 4.23 -18.11
N ALA A 174 -18.01 3.52 -17.91
CA ALA A 174 -18.36 2.32 -18.70
C ALA A 174 -19.00 2.66 -20.06
N VAL A 175 -19.82 3.72 -20.12
CA VAL A 175 -20.58 4.08 -21.34
C VAL A 175 -19.87 5.17 -22.13
N LEU A 176 -19.34 6.20 -21.46
CA LEU A 176 -18.72 7.35 -22.12
C LEU A 176 -17.22 7.17 -22.40
N ARG A 177 -16.58 6.13 -21.84
CA ARG A 177 -15.14 5.83 -21.91
C ARG A 177 -14.24 7.05 -21.66
N TRP A 178 -14.70 7.97 -20.82
CA TRP A 178 -13.96 9.20 -20.59
C TRP A 178 -12.68 8.92 -19.80
N PRO A 179 -11.55 9.60 -20.09
CA PRO A 179 -10.32 9.41 -19.34
C PRO A 179 -10.56 9.69 -17.86
N LEU A 180 -10.08 8.80 -16.99
CA LEU A 180 -10.23 8.92 -15.53
C LEU A 180 -9.71 10.26 -14.99
N LEU A 181 -8.74 10.85 -15.70
CA LEU A 181 -8.19 12.18 -15.44
C LEU A 181 -9.25 13.29 -15.40
N TRP A 182 -10.34 13.20 -16.18
CA TRP A 182 -11.41 14.20 -16.19
C TRP A 182 -12.54 13.87 -15.20
N ILE A 183 -12.80 12.58 -14.98
CA ILE A 183 -13.86 12.13 -14.08
C ILE A 183 -13.51 12.46 -12.62
N LEU A 184 -12.24 12.31 -12.24
CA LEU A 184 -11.77 12.52 -10.87
C LEU A 184 -11.98 13.98 -10.37
N PRO A 185 -11.56 15.04 -11.08
CA PRO A 185 -11.80 16.41 -10.64
C PRO A 185 -13.28 16.81 -10.74
N VAL A 186 -14.01 16.32 -11.74
CA VAL A 186 -15.42 16.72 -11.94
C VAL A 186 -16.33 16.04 -10.92
N VAL A 187 -16.33 14.71 -10.86
CA VAL A 187 -17.24 13.95 -10.00
C VAL A 187 -16.71 13.91 -8.56
N GLY A 188 -15.41 13.67 -8.40
CA GLY A 188 -14.76 13.69 -7.08
C GLY A 188 -14.74 15.08 -6.47
N GLY A 189 -14.41 16.12 -7.25
CA GLY A 189 -14.45 17.51 -6.80
C GLY A 189 -15.87 17.96 -6.42
N ALA A 190 -16.89 17.64 -7.22
CA ALA A 190 -18.28 17.93 -6.89
C ALA A 190 -18.75 17.22 -5.61
N ALA A 191 -18.39 15.94 -5.44
CA ALA A 191 -18.70 15.19 -4.22
C ALA A 191 -18.00 15.80 -2.99
N CYS A 192 -16.73 16.20 -3.10
CA CYS A 192 -15.99 16.88 -2.03
C CYS A 192 -16.61 18.24 -1.70
N LEU A 193 -16.96 19.06 -2.69
CA LEU A 193 -17.58 20.38 -2.50
C LEU A 193 -18.95 20.27 -1.82
N LEU A 194 -19.79 19.32 -2.22
CA LEU A 194 -21.09 19.09 -1.59
C LEU A 194 -20.96 18.53 -0.18
N THR A 195 -19.94 17.69 0.07
CA THR A 195 -19.63 17.22 1.43
C THR A 195 -19.20 18.39 2.30
N TRP A 196 -18.28 19.23 1.80
CA TRP A 196 -17.78 20.39 2.52
C TRP A 196 -18.89 21.40 2.81
N ARG A 197 -19.80 21.65 1.86
CA ARG A 197 -20.97 22.51 2.07
C ARG A 197 -21.99 21.97 3.07
N LYS A 198 -22.05 20.66 3.29
CA LYS A 198 -22.90 20.05 4.33
C LYS A 198 -22.21 19.93 5.69
N LEU A 199 -20.87 19.97 5.75
CA LEU A 199 -20.09 19.97 6.98
C LEU A 199 -19.76 21.37 7.49
N ALA A 200 -19.71 22.35 6.59
CA ALA A 200 -19.54 23.75 6.97
C ALA A 200 -20.81 24.20 7.73
N PRO A 201 -20.66 24.76 8.94
CA PRO A 201 -21.78 25.23 9.77
C PRO A 201 -22.53 26.40 9.12
#